data_AF-A0A1G1CPI3-F1
#
_entry.id   AF-A0A1G1CPI3-F1
#
_cell.length_a   1.000
_cell.length_b   1.000
_cell.length_c   1.000
_cell.angle_alpha   90.00
_cell.angle_beta   90.00
_cell.angle_gamma   90.00
#
_symmetry.space_group_name_H-M   'P 1'
#
loop_
_entity.id
_entity.type
_entity.pdbx_description
1 polymer ?
#
loop_
_entity_poly.entity_id
_entity_poly.type
_entity_poly.pdbx_seq_one_letter_code
_entity_poly.pdbx_strand_id
1 'polypeptide(L)'
;MRLNRGRERGQVGMTVLLIMVVMVTIAVAVASRSVTNLNLTRLEQESTRSLDLAESGIDEILNLISQDATKIGSNFRARIQEKDVFVSTSRLTSIDSLPVDEGHTIEIALAPATTTMRIQWGDGSECTDPDNVAAIEVTFIKEDSANYYAKRQAFDRCDRANGLEIDNDYDVTITDVNKDGSSDLGEYQVARIKVLYATTNLTVTGTGLPDQGIKATATASDSEETTTTVAKYQYRGSLPSIFDYVVFSGTTIQ
;
A
#
# COMPACT_ATOMS: atom_id res chain seq x y z
N MET A 1 57.61 -33.37 59.17
CA MET A 1 56.98 -33.25 57.84
C MET A 1 56.00 -34.41 57.67
N ARG A 2 54.72 -34.23 58.02
CA ARG A 2 53.68 -35.28 57.94
C ARG A 2 52.97 -35.15 56.59
N LEU A 3 53.16 -36.14 55.71
CA LEU A 3 52.47 -36.22 54.42
C LEU A 3 51.08 -36.81 54.63
N ASN A 4 50.05 -35.98 54.46
CA ASN A 4 48.65 -36.34 54.58
C ASN A 4 48.20 -37.04 53.28
N ARG A 5 48.22 -38.37 53.25
CA ARG A 5 47.91 -39.19 52.06
C ARG A 5 46.61 -39.94 52.30
N GLY A 6 45.48 -39.28 52.04
CA GLY A 6 44.16 -39.85 52.29
C GLY A 6 43.01 -38.93 51.89
N ARG A 7 42.99 -38.46 50.62
CA ARG A 7 41.83 -37.70 50.10
C ARG A 7 41.60 -37.74 48.58
N GLU A 8 42.24 -38.64 47.84
CA GLU A 8 42.17 -38.63 46.36
C GLU A 8 41.22 -39.67 45.74
N ARG A 9 40.73 -40.68 46.49
CA ARG A 9 39.84 -41.71 45.94
C ARG A 9 38.37 -41.31 45.81
N GLY A 10 37.95 -40.20 46.41
CA GLY A 10 36.58 -39.65 46.30
C GLY A 10 36.40 -38.60 45.19
N GLN A 11 37.49 -37.97 44.73
CA GLN A 11 37.42 -36.89 43.73
C GLN A 11 37.27 -37.42 42.29
N VAL A 12 37.78 -38.63 42.00
CA VAL A 12 37.69 -39.24 40.66
C VAL A 12 36.25 -39.56 40.26
N GLY A 13 35.40 -39.95 41.22
CA GLY A 13 33.97 -40.17 40.96
C GLY A 13 33.24 -38.88 40.57
N MET A 14 33.57 -37.76 41.23
CA MET A 14 33.00 -36.45 40.90
C MET A 14 33.44 -35.94 39.53
N THR A 15 34.71 -36.13 39.15
CA THR A 15 35.20 -35.65 37.85
C THR A 15 34.57 -36.42 36.69
N VAL A 16 34.41 -37.74 36.82
CA VAL A 16 33.75 -38.56 35.79
C VAL A 16 32.27 -38.18 35.65
N LEU A 17 31.56 -37.97 36.76
CA LEU A 17 30.17 -37.51 36.72
C LEU A 17 30.03 -36.14 36.07
N LEU A 18 30.94 -35.21 36.39
CA LEU A 18 30.93 -33.87 35.81
C LEU A 18 31.16 -33.93 34.29
N ILE A 19 32.10 -34.75 33.82
CA ILE A 19 32.35 -34.96 32.39
C ILE A 19 31.12 -35.55 31.69
N MET A 20 30.45 -36.52 32.31
CA MET A 20 29.25 -37.14 31.76
C MET A 20 28.10 -36.12 31.61
N VAL A 21 27.88 -35.28 32.61
CA VAL A 21 26.84 -34.23 32.56
C VAL A 21 27.14 -33.22 31.46
N VAL A 22 28.41 -32.79 31.32
CA VAL A 22 28.82 -31.86 30.26
C VAL A 22 28.62 -32.44 28.86
N MET A 23 28.93 -33.72 28.65
CA MET A 23 28.70 -34.40 27.37
C MET A 23 27.20 -34.41 27.01
N VAL A 24 26.34 -34.72 27.97
CA VAL A 24 24.88 -34.75 27.75
C VAL A 24 24.33 -33.37 27.45
N THR A 25 24.75 -32.33 28.19
CA THR A 25 24.27 -30.95 27.93
C THR A 25 24.70 -30.46 26.55
N ILE A 26 25.92 -30.77 26.10
CA ILE A 26 26.36 -30.44 24.74
C ILE A 26 25.52 -31.18 23.70
N ALA A 27 25.31 -32.49 23.86
CA ALA A 27 24.52 -33.29 22.93
C ALA A 27 23.08 -32.78 22.81
N VAL A 28 22.43 -32.48 23.94
CA VAL A 28 21.07 -31.91 23.97
C VAL A 28 21.03 -30.51 23.37
N ALA A 29 22.04 -29.67 23.63
CA ALA A 29 22.10 -28.33 23.06
C ALA A 29 22.22 -28.36 21.52
N VAL A 30 23.03 -29.27 20.96
CA VAL A 30 23.18 -29.43 19.50
C VAL A 30 21.90 -29.99 18.88
N ALA A 31 21.30 -31.01 19.50
CA ALA A 31 20.04 -31.58 19.02
C ALA A 31 18.91 -30.54 19.06
N SER A 32 18.79 -29.79 20.16
CA SER A 32 17.80 -28.72 20.32
C SER A 32 17.97 -27.63 19.27
N ARG A 33 19.19 -27.11 19.07
CA ARG A 33 19.47 -26.13 18.00
C ARG A 33 19.11 -26.65 16.61
N SER A 34 19.39 -27.93 16.34
CA SER A 34 19.09 -28.53 15.03
C SER A 34 17.59 -28.64 14.79
N VAL A 35 16.82 -29.09 15.79
CA VAL A 35 15.34 -29.17 15.70
C VAL A 35 14.74 -27.77 15.53
N THR A 36 15.21 -26.79 16.32
CA THR A 36 14.75 -25.41 16.21
C THR A 36 15.04 -24.83 14.83
N ASN A 37 16.25 -25.02 14.30
CA ASN A 37 16.61 -24.53 12.97
C ASN A 37 15.76 -25.18 11.88
N LEU A 38 15.51 -26.49 11.95
CA LEU A 38 14.65 -27.17 10.98
C LEU A 38 13.21 -26.68 11.03
N ASN A 39 12.66 -26.44 12.23
CA ASN A 39 11.32 -25.89 12.39
C ASN A 39 11.24 -24.48 11.84
N LEU A 40 12.24 -23.64 12.12
CA LEU A 40 12.30 -22.28 11.59
C LEU A 40 12.37 -22.28 10.06
N THR A 41 13.24 -23.10 9.46
CA THR A 41 13.33 -23.23 8.01
C THR A 41 12.02 -23.72 7.38
N ARG A 42 11.32 -24.66 8.03
CA ARG A 42 10.00 -25.12 7.57
C ARG A 42 8.97 -24.00 7.60
N LEU A 43 8.90 -23.25 8.70
CA LEU A 43 7.98 -22.13 8.83
C LEU A 43 8.25 -21.03 7.80
N GLU A 44 9.51 -20.70 7.52
CA GLU A 44 9.89 -19.75 6.47
C GLU A 44 9.46 -20.23 5.07
N GLN A 45 9.67 -21.52 4.77
CA GLN A 45 9.27 -22.12 3.50
C GLN A 45 7.74 -22.15 3.35
N GLU A 46 7.01 -22.55 4.40
CA GLU A 46 5.54 -22.57 4.41
C GLU A 46 4.95 -21.16 4.28
N SER A 47 5.53 -20.17 4.95
CA SER A 47 5.11 -18.76 4.85
C SER A 47 5.29 -18.22 3.42
N THR A 48 6.43 -18.50 2.79
CA THR A 48 6.70 -18.08 1.40
C THR A 48 5.72 -18.73 0.43
N ARG A 49 5.48 -20.03 0.59
CA ARG A 49 4.52 -20.76 -0.24
C ARG A 49 3.10 -20.25 -0.08
N SER A 50 2.67 -19.99 1.15
CA SER A 50 1.34 -19.43 1.44
C SER A 50 1.16 -18.05 0.80
N LEU A 51 2.21 -17.22 0.79
CA LEU A 51 2.22 -15.92 0.12
C LEU A 51 2.10 -16.05 -1.41
N ASP A 52 2.91 -16.91 -2.03
CA ASP A 52 2.83 -17.18 -3.48
C ASP A 52 1.42 -17.65 -3.90
N LEU A 53 0.80 -18.52 -3.09
CA LEU A 53 -0.56 -19.00 -3.32
C LEU A 53 -1.60 -17.87 -3.18
N ALA A 54 -1.47 -17.02 -2.16
CA ALA A 54 -2.35 -15.88 -1.97
C ALA A 54 -2.23 -14.86 -3.12
N GLU A 55 -1.01 -14.54 -3.55
CA GLU A 55 -0.75 -13.61 -4.67
C GLU A 55 -1.31 -14.15 -5.99
N SER A 56 -1.06 -15.43 -6.27
CA SER A 56 -1.62 -16.10 -7.45
C SER A 56 -3.15 -16.09 -7.44
N GLY A 57 -3.76 -16.32 -6.27
CA GLY A 57 -5.21 -16.26 -6.10
C GLY A 57 -5.78 -14.88 -6.36
N ILE A 58 -5.10 -13.83 -5.87
CA ILE A 58 -5.49 -12.45 -6.18
C ILE A 58 -5.43 -12.20 -7.68
N ASP A 59 -4.35 -12.59 -8.35
CA ASP A 59 -4.16 -12.30 -9.78
C ASP A 59 -5.20 -12.99 -10.67
N GLU A 60 -5.56 -14.24 -10.35
CA GLU A 60 -6.64 -14.95 -11.04
C GLU A 60 -7.98 -14.21 -10.88
N ILE A 61 -8.32 -13.78 -9.66
CA ILE A 61 -9.58 -13.08 -9.40
C ILE A 61 -9.61 -11.69 -10.03
N LEU A 62 -8.50 -10.93 -10.00
CA LEU A 62 -8.41 -9.64 -10.68
C LEU A 62 -8.60 -9.79 -12.20
N ASN A 63 -8.07 -10.86 -12.79
CA ASN A 63 -8.30 -11.17 -14.21
C ASN A 63 -9.75 -11.60 -14.51
N LEU A 64 -10.44 -12.24 -13.57
CA LEU A 64 -11.87 -12.54 -13.73
C LEU A 64 -12.73 -11.27 -13.61
N ILE A 65 -12.36 -10.35 -12.72
CA ILE A 65 -13.05 -9.07 -12.55
C ILE A 65 -12.87 -8.16 -13.76
N SER A 66 -11.68 -8.17 -14.39
CA SER A 66 -11.45 -7.38 -15.61
C SER A 66 -12.36 -7.80 -16.77
N GLN A 67 -12.82 -9.07 -16.78
CA GLN A 67 -13.76 -9.60 -17.75
C GLN A 67 -15.23 -9.41 -17.33
N ASP A 68 -15.51 -9.38 -16.02
CA ASP A 68 -16.85 -9.26 -15.46
C ASP A 68 -16.83 -8.45 -14.15
N ALA A 69 -17.11 -7.15 -14.26
CA ALA A 69 -17.12 -6.22 -13.12
C ALA A 69 -18.26 -6.47 -12.12
N THR A 70 -19.26 -7.32 -12.43
CA THR A 70 -20.34 -7.66 -11.48
C THR A 70 -19.84 -8.52 -10.32
N LYS A 71 -18.65 -9.09 -10.46
CA LYS A 71 -17.97 -9.95 -9.47
C LYS A 71 -17.33 -9.18 -8.32
N ILE A 72 -17.20 -7.85 -8.44
CA ILE A 72 -16.64 -7.01 -7.37
C ILE A 72 -17.60 -7.01 -6.18
N GLY A 73 -17.08 -7.20 -4.95
CA GLY A 73 -17.90 -7.34 -3.74
C GLY A 73 -18.22 -8.80 -3.39
N SER A 74 -17.79 -9.75 -4.23
CA SER A 74 -17.99 -11.17 -4.00
C SER A 74 -16.80 -11.82 -3.28
N ASN A 75 -17.08 -12.98 -2.69
CA ASN A 75 -16.08 -13.89 -2.13
C ASN A 75 -15.84 -15.04 -3.10
N PHE A 76 -14.58 -15.38 -3.32
CA PHE A 76 -14.12 -16.42 -4.21
C PHE A 76 -13.35 -17.48 -3.43
N ARG A 77 -13.45 -18.72 -3.90
CA ARG A 77 -12.56 -19.81 -3.53
C ARG A 77 -11.82 -20.23 -4.78
N ALA A 78 -10.53 -19.90 -4.86
CA ALA A 78 -9.64 -20.37 -5.91
C ALA A 78 -8.93 -21.63 -5.41
N ARG A 79 -8.72 -22.62 -6.29
CA ARG A 79 -7.96 -23.83 -5.96
C ARG A 79 -6.63 -23.79 -6.67
N ILE A 80 -5.56 -23.50 -5.93
CA ILE A 80 -4.21 -23.34 -6.48
C ILE A 80 -3.31 -24.40 -5.85
N GLN A 81 -2.65 -25.20 -6.68
CA GLN A 81 -1.79 -26.32 -6.23
C GLN A 81 -2.50 -27.23 -5.21
N GLU A 82 -3.77 -27.57 -5.48
CA GLU A 82 -4.63 -28.40 -4.64
C GLU A 82 -5.08 -27.79 -3.30
N LYS A 83 -4.65 -26.57 -2.97
CA LYS A 83 -5.07 -25.83 -1.77
C LYS A 83 -6.16 -24.81 -2.07
N ASP A 84 -7.02 -24.58 -1.08
CA ASP A 84 -8.06 -23.57 -1.15
C ASP A 84 -7.51 -22.20 -0.74
N VAL A 85 -7.66 -21.21 -1.61
CA VAL A 85 -7.36 -19.81 -1.35
C VAL A 85 -8.66 -19.02 -1.36
N PHE A 86 -8.93 -18.30 -0.28
CA PHE A 86 -10.13 -17.48 -0.16
C PHE A 86 -9.80 -16.05 -0.54
N VAL A 87 -10.49 -15.50 -1.54
CA VAL A 87 -10.27 -14.13 -2.01
C VAL A 87 -11.55 -13.34 -1.86
N SER A 88 -11.50 -12.21 -1.15
CA SER A 88 -12.59 -11.25 -1.06
C SER A 88 -12.22 -9.99 -1.85
N THR A 89 -13.21 -9.36 -2.48
CA THR A 89 -12.98 -8.17 -3.29
C THR A 89 -13.92 -7.05 -2.87
N SER A 90 -13.46 -5.82 -2.88
CA SER A 90 -14.27 -4.64 -2.56
C SER A 90 -13.90 -3.47 -3.46
N ARG A 91 -14.87 -2.57 -3.66
CA ARG A 91 -14.65 -1.31 -4.35
C ARG A 91 -13.89 -0.35 -3.44
N LEU A 92 -12.99 0.43 -4.02
CA LEU A 92 -12.29 1.51 -3.32
C LEU A 92 -13.01 2.81 -3.63
N THR A 93 -13.54 3.48 -2.61
CA THR A 93 -14.12 4.83 -2.72
C THR A 93 -13.15 5.91 -2.22
N SER A 94 -11.94 5.51 -1.83
CA SER A 94 -10.86 6.37 -1.36
C SER A 94 -9.51 5.76 -1.74
N ILE A 95 -8.50 6.62 -1.81
CA ILE A 95 -7.10 6.23 -1.92
C ILE A 95 -6.47 6.41 -0.55
N ASP A 96 -5.76 5.40 -0.07
CA ASP A 96 -5.09 5.41 1.21
C ASP A 96 -3.59 5.18 1.01
N SER A 97 -2.79 6.18 1.38
CA SER A 97 -1.32 6.13 1.40
C SER A 97 -0.67 5.54 0.14
N LEU A 98 -1.09 6.01 -1.04
CA LEU A 98 -0.50 5.58 -2.31
C LEU A 98 0.84 6.29 -2.53
N PRO A 99 1.98 5.58 -2.62
CA PRO A 99 3.25 6.19 -2.99
C PRO A 99 3.19 6.65 -4.46
N VAL A 100 3.48 7.93 -4.69
CA VAL A 100 3.51 8.57 -6.01
C VAL A 100 4.84 9.30 -6.15
N ASP A 101 5.59 8.92 -7.18
CA ASP A 101 6.87 9.54 -7.48
C ASP A 101 6.73 10.95 -8.03
N GLU A 102 7.78 11.75 -7.88
CA GLU A 102 7.86 13.07 -8.49
C GLU A 102 7.54 13.00 -10.00
N GLY A 103 6.74 13.97 -10.47
CA GLY A 103 6.38 14.12 -11.88
C GLY A 103 5.28 13.16 -12.36
N HIS A 104 4.85 12.22 -11.52
CA HIS A 104 3.77 11.31 -11.84
C HIS A 104 2.40 11.93 -11.54
N THR A 105 1.39 11.43 -12.25
CA THR A 105 0.01 11.90 -12.13
C THR A 105 -0.92 10.73 -11.89
N ILE A 106 -1.74 10.87 -10.86
CA ILE A 106 -2.85 9.96 -10.60
C ILE A 106 -4.16 10.58 -11.04
N GLU A 107 -5.15 9.74 -11.28
CA GLU A 107 -6.47 10.14 -11.74
C GLU A 107 -7.53 9.70 -10.75
N ILE A 108 -8.37 10.65 -10.33
CA ILE A 108 -9.49 10.44 -9.43
C ILE A 108 -10.77 10.67 -10.23
N ALA A 109 -11.60 9.65 -10.33
CA ALA A 109 -12.91 9.78 -10.94
C ALA A 109 -13.81 10.62 -10.03
N LEU A 110 -14.54 11.56 -10.60
CA LEU A 110 -15.55 12.37 -9.91
C LEU A 110 -16.92 12.04 -10.51
N ALA A 111 -17.97 12.20 -9.70
CA ALA A 111 -19.34 11.94 -10.12
C ALA A 111 -20.24 13.09 -9.65
N PRO A 112 -21.45 13.26 -10.21
CA PRO A 112 -22.38 14.30 -9.78
C PRO A 112 -22.72 14.29 -8.28
N ALA A 113 -22.55 13.15 -7.61
CA ALA A 113 -22.74 13.03 -6.16
C ALA A 113 -21.53 13.49 -5.33
N THR A 114 -20.38 13.78 -5.97
CA THR A 114 -19.15 14.17 -5.30
C THR A 114 -19.25 15.62 -4.85
N THR A 115 -19.33 15.84 -3.54
CA THR A 115 -19.45 17.19 -2.97
C THR A 115 -18.13 17.72 -2.42
N THR A 116 -17.29 16.83 -1.87
CA THR A 116 -16.00 17.18 -1.27
C THR A 116 -14.94 16.16 -1.65
N MET A 117 -13.72 16.66 -1.85
CA MET A 117 -12.53 15.83 -2.01
C MET A 117 -11.42 16.42 -1.14
N ARG A 118 -10.87 15.60 -0.26
CA ARG A 118 -9.76 15.93 0.61
C ARG A 118 -8.54 15.16 0.15
N ILE A 119 -7.46 15.90 -0.12
CA ILE A 119 -6.19 15.37 -0.57
C ILE A 119 -5.17 15.63 0.53
N GLN A 120 -4.57 14.55 1.03
CA GLN A 120 -3.45 14.61 1.93
C GLN A 120 -2.20 14.12 1.18
N TRP A 121 -1.13 14.87 1.29
CA TRP A 121 0.16 14.52 0.69
C TRP A 121 1.27 14.78 1.70
N GLY A 122 2.39 14.08 1.60
CA GLY A 122 3.50 14.22 2.52
C GLY A 122 3.41 13.28 3.72
N ASP A 123 4.53 13.18 4.43
CA ASP A 123 4.69 12.36 5.63
C ASP A 123 4.73 13.21 6.92
N GLY A 124 4.44 14.51 6.81
CA GLY A 124 4.56 15.47 7.90
C GLY A 124 5.96 16.09 8.04
N SER A 125 6.88 15.87 7.10
CA SER A 125 8.19 16.52 7.08
C SER A 125 8.10 18.05 7.20
N GLU A 126 8.91 18.66 8.07
CA GLU A 126 8.99 20.12 8.13
C GLU A 126 9.63 20.68 6.86
N CYS A 127 9.34 21.95 6.51
CA CYS A 127 9.98 22.66 5.39
C CYS A 127 11.44 23.06 5.69
N THR A 128 12.15 22.26 6.47
CA THR A 128 13.57 22.44 6.76
C THR A 128 14.45 22.10 5.56
N ASP A 129 13.98 21.20 4.71
CA ASP A 129 14.57 20.87 3.42
C ASP A 129 13.50 20.90 2.32
N PRO A 130 13.31 22.06 1.66
CA PRO A 130 12.29 22.20 0.64
C PRO A 130 12.55 21.33 -0.59
N ASP A 131 13.73 20.75 -0.81
CA ASP A 131 13.93 19.89 -1.97
C ASP A 131 13.39 18.47 -1.74
N ASN A 132 13.12 18.10 -0.48
CA ASN A 132 12.58 16.79 -0.10
C ASN A 132 11.09 16.82 0.29
N VAL A 133 10.43 17.97 0.17
CA VAL A 133 9.00 18.12 0.47
C VAL A 133 8.21 18.18 -0.84
N ALA A 134 7.21 17.33 -0.98
CA ALA A 134 6.38 17.32 -2.18
C ALA A 134 5.38 18.50 -2.21
N ALA A 135 5.13 19.01 -3.41
CA ALA A 135 3.98 19.86 -3.71
C ALA A 135 3.04 19.12 -4.67
N ILE A 136 1.80 19.59 -4.79
CA ILE A 136 0.81 18.95 -5.66
C ILE A 136 0.16 19.96 -6.61
N GLU A 137 -0.15 19.51 -7.82
CA GLU A 137 -0.98 20.23 -8.78
C GLU A 137 -2.22 19.38 -9.09
N VAL A 138 -3.39 19.95 -8.88
CA VAL A 138 -4.68 19.32 -9.13
C VAL A 138 -5.34 19.98 -10.33
N THR A 139 -5.61 19.19 -11.36
CA THR A 139 -6.34 19.60 -12.57
C THR A 139 -7.71 18.95 -12.58
N PHE A 140 -8.76 19.76 -12.48
CA PHE A 140 -10.14 19.34 -12.64
C PHE A 140 -10.56 19.49 -14.09
N ILE A 141 -11.18 18.45 -14.66
CA ILE A 141 -11.68 18.46 -16.04
C ILE A 141 -13.20 18.28 -16.01
N LYS A 142 -13.90 19.16 -16.72
CA LYS A 142 -15.34 19.03 -16.99
C LYS A 142 -15.63 19.14 -18.47
N GLU A 143 -16.73 18.52 -18.86
CA GLU A 143 -17.30 18.64 -20.20
C GLU A 143 -18.61 19.42 -20.08
N ASP A 144 -18.72 20.52 -20.81
CA ASP A 144 -19.97 21.27 -20.96
C ASP A 144 -20.27 21.46 -22.44
N SER A 145 -21.39 20.88 -22.87
CA SER A 145 -21.94 21.07 -24.22
C SER A 145 -20.90 20.80 -25.34
N ALA A 146 -20.19 19.67 -25.23
CA ALA A 146 -19.10 19.23 -26.12
C ALA A 146 -17.80 20.05 -26.07
N ASN A 147 -17.67 21.00 -25.13
CA ASN A 147 -16.42 21.69 -24.84
C ASN A 147 -15.80 21.15 -23.55
N TYR A 148 -14.48 20.99 -23.53
CA TYR A 148 -13.73 20.58 -22.34
C TYR A 148 -13.13 21.80 -21.65
N TYR A 149 -13.33 21.88 -20.34
CA TYR A 149 -12.76 22.91 -19.48
C TYR A 149 -11.84 22.28 -18.45
N ALA A 150 -10.68 22.89 -18.25
CA ALA A 150 -9.73 22.48 -17.23
C ALA A 150 -9.50 23.62 -16.23
N LYS A 151 -9.63 23.32 -14.93
CA LYS A 151 -9.28 24.23 -13.83
C LYS A 151 -8.08 23.65 -13.09
N ARG A 152 -7.03 24.45 -12.90
CA ARG A 152 -5.82 24.03 -12.21
C ARG A 152 -5.70 24.76 -10.88
N GLN A 153 -5.36 24.02 -9.85
CA GLN A 153 -5.00 24.53 -8.53
C GLN A 153 -3.74 23.80 -8.10
N ALA A 154 -2.81 24.50 -7.48
CA ALA A 154 -1.56 23.89 -7.07
C ALA A 154 -1.20 24.38 -5.68
N PHE A 155 -0.82 23.43 -4.83
CA PHE A 155 -0.62 23.61 -3.42
C PHE A 155 0.79 23.19 -3.05
N ASP A 156 1.39 23.99 -2.19
CA ASP A 156 2.71 23.77 -1.69
C ASP A 156 2.72 24.02 -0.18
N ARG A 157 3.46 23.22 0.57
CA ARG A 157 3.69 23.53 1.98
C ARG A 157 4.82 24.53 2.16
N CYS A 158 5.85 24.42 1.34
CA CYS A 158 7.06 25.21 1.52
C CYS A 158 6.99 26.44 0.63
N ASP A 159 7.18 27.62 1.21
CA ASP A 159 7.28 28.84 0.43
C ASP A 159 8.60 28.84 -0.36
N ARG A 160 8.53 28.30 -1.58
CA ARG A 160 9.62 28.27 -2.57
C ARG A 160 9.58 29.49 -3.50
N ALA A 161 8.72 30.48 -3.26
CA ALA A 161 8.44 31.57 -4.19
C ALA A 161 8.08 31.10 -5.62
N ASN A 162 7.43 29.94 -5.74
CA ASN A 162 7.05 29.30 -7.00
C ASN A 162 5.64 29.70 -7.48
N GLY A 163 4.93 30.54 -6.72
CA GLY A 163 3.59 31.02 -7.06
C GLY A 163 2.47 30.00 -6.77
N LEU A 164 2.76 28.91 -6.06
CA LEU A 164 1.77 27.94 -5.60
C LEU A 164 1.06 28.45 -4.33
N GLU A 165 -0.17 27.98 -4.10
CA GLU A 165 -0.92 28.30 -2.88
C GLU A 165 -0.29 27.59 -1.68
N ILE A 166 -0.03 28.32 -0.59
CA ILE A 166 0.63 27.77 0.59
C ILE A 166 -0.39 27.08 1.51
N ASP A 167 -0.20 25.78 1.77
CA ASP A 167 -0.98 24.98 2.72
C ASP A 167 -0.09 24.42 3.85
N ASN A 168 -0.37 24.84 5.08
CA ASN A 168 0.48 24.52 6.23
C ASN A 168 0.19 23.15 6.88
N ASP A 169 -0.81 22.40 6.41
CA ASP A 169 -1.29 21.18 7.08
C ASP A 169 -1.18 19.92 6.21
N TYR A 170 -0.53 20.00 5.03
CA TYR A 170 -0.37 18.86 4.10
C TYR A 170 -1.71 18.25 3.68
N ASP A 171 -2.77 19.05 3.78
CA ASP A 171 -4.14 18.57 3.79
C ASP A 171 -5.05 19.64 3.22
N VAL A 172 -5.37 19.48 1.95
CA VAL A 172 -6.26 20.41 1.26
C VAL A 172 -7.62 19.76 1.11
N THR A 173 -8.63 20.41 1.70
CA THR A 173 -10.02 20.09 1.41
C THR A 173 -10.45 20.96 0.25
N ILE A 174 -10.56 20.35 -0.94
CA ILE A 174 -11.03 21.04 -2.12
C ILE A 174 -12.55 20.98 -2.14
N THR A 175 -13.15 22.17 -2.15
CA THR A 175 -14.56 22.39 -2.45
C THR A 175 -14.62 23.43 -3.55
N ASP A 176 -15.35 23.17 -4.63
CA ASP A 176 -15.65 24.23 -5.60
C ASP A 176 -16.97 24.86 -5.18
N VAL A 177 -16.88 25.99 -4.48
CA VAL A 177 -18.05 26.76 -4.08
C VAL A 177 -18.53 27.53 -5.31
N ASN A 178 -19.60 27.06 -5.93
CA ASN A 178 -20.32 27.78 -6.98
C ASN A 178 -20.76 29.16 -6.47
N LYS A 179 -21.03 30.10 -7.38
CA LYS A 179 -21.48 31.47 -7.04
C LYS A 179 -22.72 31.51 -6.12
N ASP A 180 -23.47 30.42 -6.08
CA ASP A 180 -24.67 30.25 -5.26
C ASP A 180 -24.39 29.62 -3.88
N GLY A 181 -23.12 29.38 -3.55
CA GLY A 181 -22.68 28.82 -2.26
C GLY A 181 -22.73 27.29 -2.17
N SER A 182 -23.09 26.57 -3.24
CA SER A 182 -23.05 25.10 -3.26
C SER A 182 -21.65 24.59 -3.59
N SER A 183 -21.16 23.63 -2.81
CA SER A 183 -19.91 22.91 -3.09
C SER A 183 -20.20 21.77 -4.08
N ASP A 184 -19.94 21.97 -5.38
CA ASP A 184 -20.24 20.96 -6.40
C ASP A 184 -19.01 20.60 -7.21
N LEU A 185 -18.19 19.70 -6.65
CA LEU A 185 -17.22 18.96 -7.46
C LEU A 185 -17.93 18.04 -8.49
N GLY A 186 -19.25 17.84 -8.35
CA GLY A 186 -20.04 17.01 -9.23
C GLY A 186 -20.20 17.50 -10.68
N GLU A 187 -19.83 18.75 -10.96
CA GLU A 187 -19.70 19.23 -12.35
C GLU A 187 -18.47 18.68 -13.06
N TYR A 188 -17.43 18.31 -12.31
CA TYR A 188 -16.21 17.75 -12.86
C TYR A 188 -16.33 16.23 -13.00
N GLN A 189 -15.76 15.71 -14.09
CA GLN A 189 -15.75 14.28 -14.37
C GLN A 189 -14.51 13.61 -13.76
N VAL A 190 -13.40 14.34 -13.69
CA VAL A 190 -12.12 13.80 -13.25
C VAL A 190 -11.25 14.87 -12.61
N ALA A 191 -10.51 14.48 -11.57
CA ALA A 191 -9.42 15.24 -10.99
C ALA A 191 -8.10 14.50 -11.21
N ARG A 192 -7.12 15.17 -11.82
CA ARG A 192 -5.77 14.66 -12.02
C ARG A 192 -4.85 15.31 -11.01
N ILE A 193 -4.16 14.52 -10.19
CA ILE A 193 -3.25 15.00 -9.15
C ILE A 193 -1.83 14.66 -9.57
N LYS A 194 -1.04 15.69 -9.83
CA LYS A 194 0.38 15.58 -10.19
C LYS A 194 1.24 15.94 -8.98
N VAL A 195 2.23 15.10 -8.69
CA VAL A 195 3.20 15.33 -7.62
C VAL A 195 4.41 16.07 -8.17
N LEU A 196 4.90 17.06 -7.43
CA LEU A 196 6.00 17.94 -7.79
C LEU A 196 7.09 17.91 -6.70
N TYR A 197 8.33 18.15 -7.12
CA TYR A 197 9.56 18.27 -6.30
C TYR A 197 10.05 17.01 -5.58
N ALA A 198 9.17 16.17 -5.01
CA ALA A 198 9.59 14.96 -4.30
C ALA A 198 8.53 13.85 -4.34
N THR A 199 8.96 12.59 -4.19
CA THR A 199 8.06 11.44 -4.01
C THR A 199 7.26 11.58 -2.71
N THR A 200 5.98 11.21 -2.75
CA THR A 200 5.09 11.35 -1.59
C THR A 200 4.03 10.26 -1.50
N ASN A 201 3.48 10.07 -0.30
CA ASN A 201 2.30 9.24 -0.11
C ASN A 201 1.05 10.11 -0.22
N LEU A 202 0.12 9.69 -1.07
CA LEU A 202 -1.12 10.40 -1.32
C LEU A 202 -2.31 9.65 -0.71
N THR A 203 -3.13 10.38 0.04
CA THR A 203 -4.42 9.91 0.53
C THR A 203 -5.51 10.81 -0.02
N VAL A 204 -6.51 10.22 -0.66
CA VAL A 204 -7.65 10.93 -1.22
C VAL A 204 -8.92 10.37 -0.62
N THR A 205 -9.66 11.22 0.08
CA THR A 205 -10.95 10.89 0.69
C THR A 205 -12.00 11.90 0.25
N GLY A 206 -13.27 11.57 0.40
CA GLY A 206 -14.33 12.48 -0.02
C GLY A 206 -15.71 11.87 0.13
N THR A 207 -16.72 12.72 0.00
CA THR A 207 -18.13 12.34 0.05
C THR A 207 -18.68 12.18 -1.34
N GLY A 208 -19.26 11.01 -1.64
CA GLY A 208 -19.84 10.72 -2.95
C GLY A 208 -18.81 10.50 -4.06
N LEU A 209 -17.57 10.15 -3.71
CA LEU A 209 -16.58 9.70 -4.68
C LEU A 209 -17.03 8.36 -5.30
N PRO A 210 -16.99 8.22 -6.64
CA PRO A 210 -17.24 6.95 -7.31
C PRO A 210 -16.10 5.96 -7.05
N ASP A 211 -16.24 4.74 -7.57
CA ASP A 211 -15.23 3.70 -7.43
C ASP A 211 -13.90 4.08 -8.10
N GLN A 212 -12.86 4.26 -7.29
CA GLN A 212 -11.48 4.59 -7.68
C GLN A 212 -10.64 3.37 -8.02
N GLY A 213 -11.11 2.17 -7.67
CA GLY A 213 -10.38 0.93 -7.89
C GLY A 213 -11.00 -0.27 -7.18
N ILE A 214 -10.20 -1.34 -7.10
CA ILE A 214 -10.55 -2.61 -6.48
C ILE A 214 -9.50 -2.96 -5.43
N LYS A 215 -9.94 -3.38 -4.26
CA LYS A 215 -9.11 -4.07 -3.27
C LYS A 215 -9.43 -5.56 -3.32
N ALA A 216 -8.41 -6.38 -3.49
CA ALA A 216 -8.52 -7.83 -3.39
C ALA A 216 -7.71 -8.30 -2.18
N THR A 217 -8.34 -9.06 -1.30
CA THR A 217 -7.70 -9.63 -0.10
C THR A 217 -7.79 -11.13 -0.17
N ALA A 218 -6.63 -11.81 -0.19
CA ALA A 218 -6.56 -13.26 -0.19
C ALA A 218 -6.04 -13.79 1.14
N THR A 219 -6.65 -14.89 1.60
CA THR A 219 -6.20 -15.67 2.73
C THR A 219 -5.90 -17.08 2.25
N ALA A 220 -4.65 -17.51 2.42
CA ALA A 220 -4.19 -18.85 2.13
C ALA A 220 -3.80 -19.55 3.43
N SER A 221 -4.06 -20.85 3.51
CA SER A 221 -3.60 -21.72 4.61
C SER A 221 -2.72 -22.83 4.06
N ASP A 222 -1.49 -22.96 4.60
CA ASP A 222 -0.57 -24.02 4.19
C ASP A 222 -0.81 -25.30 5.02
N SER A 223 -1.18 -25.15 6.29
CA SER A 223 -1.53 -26.21 7.25
C SER A 223 -2.48 -25.64 8.33
N GLU A 224 -2.99 -26.45 9.24
CA GLU A 224 -3.99 -26.03 10.27
C GLU A 224 -3.51 -24.90 11.21
N GLU A 225 -2.22 -24.50 11.18
CA GLU A 225 -1.66 -23.50 12.09
C GLU A 225 -1.20 -22.18 11.44
N THR A 226 -0.99 -22.13 10.12
CA THR A 226 -0.47 -20.93 9.43
C THR A 226 -1.42 -20.40 8.37
N THR A 227 -2.06 -19.26 8.68
CA THR A 227 -2.87 -18.47 7.74
C THR A 227 -2.12 -17.20 7.35
N THR A 228 -1.88 -17.02 6.05
CA THR A 228 -1.30 -15.78 5.52
C THR A 228 -2.39 -14.99 4.83
N THR A 229 -2.50 -13.69 5.13
CA THR A 229 -3.42 -12.79 4.45
C THR A 229 -2.65 -11.70 3.74
N VAL A 230 -2.94 -11.50 2.45
CA VAL A 230 -2.32 -10.49 1.59
C VAL A 230 -3.43 -9.64 0.96
N ALA A 231 -3.18 -8.35 0.80
CA ALA A 231 -4.08 -7.45 0.10
C ALA A 231 -3.37 -6.75 -1.06
N LYS A 232 -4.04 -6.67 -2.21
CA LYS A 232 -3.59 -5.95 -3.40
C LYS A 232 -4.61 -4.87 -3.74
N TYR A 233 -4.11 -3.70 -4.10
CA TYR A 233 -4.91 -2.56 -4.53
C TYR A 233 -4.67 -2.36 -6.03
N GLN A 234 -5.76 -2.29 -6.80
CA GLN A 234 -5.73 -1.98 -8.22
C GLN A 234 -6.55 -0.71 -8.45
N TYR A 235 -5.87 0.41 -8.65
CA TYR A 235 -6.49 1.69 -8.99
C TYR A 235 -6.86 1.72 -10.48
N ARG A 236 -7.77 2.63 -10.84
CA ARG A 236 -8.04 2.92 -12.26
C ARG A 236 -6.76 3.45 -12.92
N GLY A 237 -6.52 3.04 -14.16
CA GLY A 237 -5.39 3.55 -14.93
C GLY A 237 -5.54 5.05 -15.18
N SER A 238 -4.46 5.81 -14.99
CA SER A 238 -4.39 7.22 -15.36
C SER A 238 -3.73 7.38 -16.73
N LEU A 239 -4.14 8.42 -17.46
CA LEU A 239 -3.39 8.83 -18.63
C LEU A 239 -2.00 9.37 -18.20
N PRO A 240 -0.93 9.11 -18.96
CA PRO A 240 0.37 9.71 -18.70
C PRO A 240 0.30 11.25 -18.70
N SER A 241 1.15 11.89 -17.89
CA SER A 241 1.20 13.35 -17.74
C SER A 241 1.66 14.10 -19.00
N ILE A 242 2.27 13.40 -19.96
CA ILE A 242 2.63 13.97 -21.29
C ILE A 242 1.39 14.52 -22.04
N PHE A 243 0.21 13.96 -21.79
CA PHE A 243 -1.03 14.38 -22.46
C PHE A 243 -1.66 15.63 -21.85
N ASP A 244 -1.18 16.12 -20.71
CA ASP A 244 -1.67 17.37 -20.09
C ASP A 244 -1.18 18.65 -20.81
N TYR A 245 -0.19 18.51 -21.69
CA TYR A 245 0.45 19.61 -22.40
C TYR A 245 0.12 19.66 -23.89
N VAL A 246 -0.62 18.67 -24.40
CA VAL A 246 -1.04 18.64 -25.80
C VAL A 246 -2.36 19.40 -25.92
N VAL A 247 -2.31 20.62 -26.46
CA VAL A 247 -3.49 21.31 -26.97
C VAL A 247 -4.02 20.49 -28.15
N PHE A 248 -4.97 19.60 -27.89
CA PHE A 248 -5.67 18.87 -28.95
C PHE A 248 -6.78 19.78 -29.51
N SER A 249 -6.44 20.61 -30.50
CA SER A 249 -7.46 21.29 -31.31
C SER A 249 -8.06 20.28 -32.30
N GLY A 250 -8.98 19.45 -31.81
CA GLY A 250 -9.85 18.65 -32.67
C GLY A 250 -10.81 19.58 -33.41
N THR A 251 -10.41 20.00 -34.61
CA THR A 251 -11.20 20.71 -35.63
C THR A 251 -12.08 21.86 -35.13
N THR A 252 -11.65 23.09 -35.44
CA THR A 252 -12.32 24.40 -35.28
C THR A 252 -12.34 25.01 -33.88
N ILE A 253 -11.45 25.97 -33.68
CA ILE A 253 -11.58 27.06 -32.71
C ILE A 253 -12.37 28.16 -33.43
N GLN A 254 -13.53 28.55 -32.89
CA GLN A 254 -14.12 29.87 -33.13
C GLN A 254 -13.88 30.74 -31.90
#